data_AF-A0A1G2XFA8-F1
#
_entry.id   AF-A0A1G2XFA8-F1
#
_cell.length_a   1.000
_cell.length_b   1.000
_cell.length_c   1.000
_cell.angle_alpha   90.00
_cell.angle_beta   90.00
_cell.angle_gamma   90.00
#
_symmetry.space_group_name_H-M   'P 1'
#
loop_
_entity.id
_entity.type
_entity.pdbx_description
1 polymer ?
#
loop_
_entity_poly.entity_id
_entity_poly.type
_entity_poly.pdbx_seq_one_letter_code
_entity_poly.pdbx_strand_id
1 'polypeptide(L)'
;MKKNLFTMVLVLTAVWVCNLSAAEKTLQIEGSTTVGPIADAFTEAFSQAYPDVKITVTKNGSGNGAAALVDSRCDIAMMSRFMKLDEFTAAVDKGIMPVAHAIAMDGICIIVHPSNPVTELSLAQLHDIFTGAVKNWKELGGPDMPIVAISRDTSSGTYESFDHFVMRKDKMDASIEYVSSNPQLHSRVKTTAGAIGYVGVGFLDAEVKGLKVNNVMPSKQTIANGTYPMSRPLFLFTNGYPVLGTMSHKFCVFYLSEKGQEIIEAKGFVPVTKY
;
A
#
# COMPACT_ATOMS: atom_id res chain seq x y z
N MET A 1 77.99 -27.63 -18.79
CA MET A 1 77.71 -27.87 -17.36
C MET A 1 77.26 -26.56 -16.71
N LYS A 2 76.14 -26.58 -15.98
CA LYS A 2 75.56 -25.53 -15.09
C LYS A 2 75.02 -24.28 -15.83
N LYS A 3 73.73 -24.23 -16.24
CA LYS A 3 72.51 -23.93 -15.45
C LYS A 3 72.67 -22.75 -14.48
N ASN A 4 72.00 -21.63 -14.77
CA ASN A 4 70.92 -21.08 -13.93
C ASN A 4 70.26 -19.87 -14.61
N LEU A 5 69.12 -20.15 -15.23
CA LEU A 5 68.13 -19.20 -15.71
C LEU A 5 67.22 -18.85 -14.52
N PHE A 6 67.34 -17.64 -13.98
CA PHE A 6 66.40 -17.14 -12.97
C PHE A 6 65.15 -16.61 -13.69
N THR A 7 64.18 -17.48 -13.89
CA THR A 7 62.83 -17.10 -14.32
C THR A 7 62.11 -16.49 -13.13
N MET A 8 62.02 -15.16 -13.10
CA MET A 8 61.21 -14.42 -12.13
C MET A 8 59.73 -14.60 -12.51
N VAL A 9 59.07 -15.60 -11.90
CA VAL A 9 57.63 -15.79 -12.00
C VAL A 9 56.97 -14.69 -11.17
N LEU A 10 56.44 -13.67 -11.86
CA LEU A 10 55.59 -12.66 -11.26
C LEU A 10 54.23 -13.31 -10.97
N VAL A 11 54.04 -13.81 -9.74
CA VAL A 11 52.71 -14.22 -9.27
C VAL A 11 51.93 -12.94 -9.00
N LEU A 12 51.16 -12.49 -9.99
CA LEU A 12 50.07 -11.54 -9.81
C LEU A 12 49.01 -12.21 -8.93
N THR A 13 49.12 -12.01 -7.61
CA THR A 13 48.01 -12.22 -6.70
C THR A 13 46.94 -11.18 -7.06
N ALA A 14 45.99 -11.58 -7.89
CA ALA A 14 44.75 -10.87 -8.05
C ALA A 14 44.07 -10.84 -6.67
N VAL A 15 44.27 -9.76 -5.92
CA VAL A 15 43.48 -9.45 -4.74
C VAL A 15 42.06 -9.26 -5.26
N TRP A 16 41.25 -10.32 -5.14
CA TRP A 16 39.81 -10.20 -5.11
C TRP A 16 39.49 -9.32 -3.91
N VAL A 17 39.50 -8.01 -4.12
CA VAL A 17 38.79 -7.11 -3.23
C VAL A 17 37.34 -7.48 -3.44
N CYS A 18 36.82 -8.36 -2.58
CA CYS A 18 35.42 -8.36 -2.27
C CYS A 18 35.09 -6.91 -1.95
N ASN A 19 34.43 -6.22 -2.88
CA ASN A 19 33.70 -5.02 -2.57
C ASN A 19 32.67 -5.45 -1.53
N LEU A 20 33.06 -5.38 -0.26
CA LEU A 20 32.16 -5.41 0.86
C LEU A 20 31.24 -4.23 0.60
N SER A 21 30.06 -4.52 0.04
CA SER A 21 29.02 -3.54 -0.23
C SER A 21 28.95 -2.65 1.00
N ALA A 22 29.27 -1.36 0.84
CA ALA A 22 29.04 -0.40 1.90
C ALA A 22 27.58 -0.60 2.33
N ALA A 23 27.36 -1.02 3.58
CA ALA A 23 26.02 -1.28 4.07
C ALA A 23 25.19 -0.02 3.82
N GLU A 24 24.07 -0.14 3.10
CA GLU A 24 23.12 0.95 2.91
C GLU A 24 22.76 1.49 4.30
N LYS A 25 23.28 2.67 4.64
CA LYS A 25 23.07 3.28 5.97
C LYS A 25 21.75 4.04 6.05
N THR A 26 21.07 4.20 4.93
CA THR A 26 19.83 4.96 4.80
C THR A 26 18.87 4.24 3.87
N LEU A 27 17.60 4.18 4.24
CA LEU A 27 16.51 3.75 3.37
C LEU A 27 15.43 4.83 3.33
N GLN A 28 15.09 5.27 2.13
CA GLN A 28 14.00 6.18 1.85
C GLN A 28 12.81 5.41 1.31
N ILE A 29 11.69 5.48 2.03
CA ILE A 29 10.46 4.76 1.71
C ILE A 29 9.34 5.78 1.53
N GLU A 30 8.63 5.74 0.41
CA GLU A 30 7.61 6.75 0.10
C GLU A 30 6.37 6.15 -0.56
N GLY A 31 5.18 6.63 -0.21
CA GLY A 31 3.98 6.41 -1.00
C GLY A 31 2.72 6.10 -0.20
N SER A 32 2.09 4.96 -0.49
CA SER A 32 0.75 4.58 -0.04
C SER A 32 0.52 4.79 1.46
N THR A 33 -0.52 5.56 1.78
CA THR A 33 -1.00 5.70 3.16
C THR A 33 -1.64 4.41 3.69
N THR A 34 -2.05 3.48 2.81
CA THR A 34 -2.55 2.17 3.23
C THR A 34 -1.42 1.25 3.70
N VAL A 35 -0.28 1.27 3.01
CA VAL A 35 0.89 0.44 3.35
C VAL A 35 1.71 1.05 4.49
N GLY A 36 1.61 2.38 4.67
CA GLY A 36 2.32 3.14 5.71
C GLY A 36 2.38 2.48 7.09
N PRO A 37 1.25 2.03 7.69
CA PRO A 37 1.27 1.36 9.00
C PRO A 37 2.11 0.07 9.04
N ILE A 38 2.18 -0.68 7.93
CA ILE A 38 3.06 -1.86 7.82
C ILE A 38 4.51 -1.39 7.76
N ALA A 39 4.82 -0.41 6.91
CA ALA A 39 6.18 0.10 6.75
C ALA A 39 6.74 0.75 8.03
N ASP A 40 5.92 1.49 8.78
CA ASP A 40 6.29 2.06 10.08
C ASP A 40 6.64 0.96 11.09
N ALA A 41 5.80 -0.08 11.19
CA ALA A 41 6.04 -1.18 12.12
C ALA A 41 7.19 -2.10 11.69
N PHE A 42 7.38 -2.29 10.39
CA PHE A 42 8.57 -2.94 9.85
C PHE A 42 9.79 -2.14 10.24
N THR A 43 9.79 -0.82 10.03
CA THR A 43 10.89 0.09 10.41
C THR A 43 11.26 -0.02 11.88
N GLU A 44 10.26 -0.05 12.77
CA GLU A 44 10.49 -0.21 14.21
C GLU A 44 11.20 -1.54 14.53
N ALA A 45 10.68 -2.66 14.00
CA ALA A 45 11.30 -3.98 14.20
C ALA A 45 12.69 -4.07 13.54
N PHE A 46 12.86 -3.45 12.38
CA PHE A 46 14.12 -3.44 11.64
C PHE A 46 15.21 -2.66 12.35
N SER A 47 14.84 -1.52 12.95
CA SER A 47 15.78 -0.65 13.68
C SER A 47 16.33 -1.35 14.93
N GLN A 48 15.60 -2.31 15.51
CA GLN A 48 16.11 -3.13 16.61
C GLN A 48 17.15 -4.16 16.13
N ALA A 49 16.95 -4.74 14.96
CA ALA A 49 17.87 -5.71 14.37
C ALA A 49 19.10 -5.05 13.69
N TYR A 50 18.93 -3.82 13.18
CA TYR A 50 19.91 -3.08 12.40
C TYR A 50 20.00 -1.62 12.87
N PRO A 51 20.57 -1.35 14.06
CA PRO A 51 20.53 -0.04 14.70
C PRO A 51 21.27 1.07 13.92
N ASP A 52 22.17 0.70 13.01
CA ASP A 52 22.94 1.64 12.19
C ASP A 52 22.20 2.12 10.93
N VAL A 53 21.03 1.55 10.62
CA VAL A 53 20.24 1.87 9.43
C VAL A 53 19.23 2.97 9.76
N LYS A 54 19.27 4.08 9.02
CA LYS A 54 18.29 5.16 9.13
C LYS A 54 17.19 4.97 8.10
N ILE A 55 16.00 4.62 8.54
CA ILE A 55 14.84 4.43 7.66
C ILE A 55 13.90 5.63 7.82
N THR A 56 13.48 6.22 6.70
CA THR A 56 12.48 7.29 6.68
C THR A 56 11.27 6.82 5.87
N VAL A 57 10.07 6.98 6.42
CA VAL A 57 8.81 6.59 5.77
C VAL A 57 7.95 7.83 5.53
N THR A 58 7.67 8.12 4.27
CA THR A 58 6.80 9.22 3.83
C THR A 58 5.48 8.66 3.30
N LYS A 59 4.35 9.11 3.84
CA LYS A 59 3.00 8.57 3.56
C LYS A 59 2.15 9.61 2.85
N ASN A 60 2.22 9.66 1.53
CA ASN A 60 1.62 10.72 0.70
C ASN A 60 0.83 10.19 -0.52
N GLY A 61 0.63 8.89 -0.69
CA GLY A 61 -0.18 8.31 -1.78
C GLY A 61 0.63 7.44 -2.76
N SER A 62 -0.03 6.48 -3.41
CA SER A 62 0.65 5.53 -4.31
C SER A 62 1.17 6.20 -5.59
N GLY A 63 0.47 7.20 -6.12
CA GLY A 63 0.98 7.99 -7.26
C GLY A 63 2.26 8.75 -6.91
N ASN A 64 2.31 9.33 -5.70
CA ASN A 64 3.51 10.01 -5.21
C ASN A 64 4.67 9.03 -4.95
N GLY A 65 4.38 7.81 -4.47
CA GLY A 65 5.35 6.73 -4.37
C GLY A 65 5.91 6.31 -5.74
N ALA A 66 5.05 6.15 -6.75
CA ALA A 66 5.51 5.89 -8.13
C ALA A 66 6.43 7.00 -8.64
N ALA A 67 6.01 8.26 -8.52
CA ALA A 67 6.82 9.40 -8.91
C ALA A 67 8.17 9.45 -8.15
N ALA A 68 8.16 9.12 -6.86
CA ALA A 68 9.39 9.07 -6.05
C ALA A 68 10.37 7.99 -6.55
N LEU A 69 9.87 6.83 -6.96
CA LEU A 69 10.72 5.78 -7.53
C LEU A 69 11.25 6.18 -8.91
N VAL A 70 10.38 6.71 -9.78
CA VAL A 70 10.72 7.21 -11.12
C VAL A 70 11.81 8.28 -11.05
N ASP A 71 11.71 9.18 -10.07
CA ASP A 71 12.66 10.28 -9.87
C ASP A 71 13.88 9.88 -9.01
N SER A 72 14.01 8.60 -8.62
CA SER A 72 15.08 8.11 -7.74
C SER A 72 15.17 8.86 -6.40
N ARG A 73 14.04 9.34 -5.87
CA ARG A 73 13.92 10.00 -4.57
C ARG A 73 13.72 9.03 -3.40
N CYS A 74 13.24 7.82 -3.70
CA CYS A 74 13.09 6.75 -2.72
C CYS A 74 13.74 5.44 -3.20
N ASP A 75 14.20 4.62 -2.26
CA ASP A 75 14.69 3.27 -2.52
C ASP A 75 13.53 2.27 -2.68
N ILE A 76 12.45 2.50 -1.92
CA ILE A 76 11.25 1.64 -1.90
C ILE A 76 10.00 2.50 -2.01
N ALA A 77 9.19 2.25 -3.04
CA ALA A 77 7.87 2.86 -3.20
C ALA A 77 6.77 1.97 -2.62
N MET A 78 5.91 2.54 -1.78
CA MET A 78 4.74 1.87 -1.22
C MET A 78 3.52 2.04 -2.14
N MET A 79 2.87 0.95 -2.54
CA MET A 79 1.70 1.03 -3.42
C MET A 79 0.54 0.16 -2.92
N SER A 80 -0.69 0.68 -2.99
CA SER A 80 -1.92 -0.10 -2.71
C SER A 80 -2.70 -0.43 -3.98
N ARG A 81 -2.00 -0.39 -5.11
CA ARG A 81 -2.41 -0.82 -6.45
C ARG A 81 -1.12 -1.16 -7.20
N PHE A 82 -1.23 -1.81 -8.33
CA PHE A 82 -0.09 -1.95 -9.23
C PHE A 82 0.33 -0.58 -9.79
N MET A 83 1.57 -0.46 -10.24
CA MET A 83 2.03 0.71 -10.99
C MET A 83 1.23 0.82 -12.29
N LYS A 84 0.80 2.04 -12.64
CA LYS A 84 0.06 2.28 -13.88
C LYS A 84 1.00 2.17 -15.09
N LEU A 85 0.45 1.97 -16.28
CA LEU A 85 1.25 1.82 -17.50
C LEU A 85 2.08 3.06 -17.81
N ASP A 86 1.52 4.25 -17.63
CA ASP A 86 2.21 5.54 -17.80
C ASP A 86 3.33 5.73 -16.77
N GLU A 87 3.08 5.41 -15.50
CA GLU A 87 4.08 5.42 -14.42
C GLU A 87 5.23 4.45 -14.71
N PHE A 88 4.92 3.23 -15.17
CA PHE A 88 5.91 2.22 -15.52
C PHE A 88 6.74 2.63 -16.72
N THR A 89 6.10 3.17 -17.76
CA THR A 89 6.78 3.68 -18.96
C THR A 89 7.73 4.82 -18.59
N ALA A 90 7.27 5.78 -17.78
CA ALA A 90 8.10 6.88 -17.30
C ALA A 90 9.31 6.40 -16.47
N ALA A 91 9.15 5.31 -15.70
CA ALA A 91 10.26 4.69 -14.98
C ALA A 91 11.30 4.13 -15.95
N VAL A 92 10.86 3.32 -16.92
CA VAL A 92 11.73 2.67 -17.91
C VAL A 92 12.48 3.70 -18.76
N ASP A 93 11.80 4.78 -19.17
CA ASP A 93 12.42 5.88 -19.93
C ASP A 93 13.55 6.57 -19.14
N LYS A 94 13.50 6.52 -17.81
CA LYS A 94 14.55 7.02 -16.90
C LYS A 94 15.56 5.94 -16.47
N GLY A 95 15.50 4.74 -17.05
CA GLY A 95 16.39 3.63 -16.70
C GLY A 95 16.06 2.97 -15.35
N ILE A 96 14.88 3.24 -14.79
CA ILE A 96 14.35 2.56 -13.61
C ILE A 96 13.55 1.35 -14.09
N MET A 97 13.81 0.18 -13.52
CA MET A 97 13.06 -1.04 -13.81
C MET A 97 12.18 -1.40 -12.60
N PRO A 98 10.91 -0.97 -12.53
CA PRO A 98 10.08 -1.21 -11.36
C PRO A 98 9.83 -2.71 -11.14
N VAL A 99 10.17 -3.21 -9.96
CA VAL A 99 9.87 -4.59 -9.53
C VAL A 99 8.88 -4.54 -8.39
N ALA A 100 7.76 -5.25 -8.54
CA ALA A 100 6.70 -5.34 -7.54
C ALA A 100 6.93 -6.50 -6.57
N HIS A 101 6.84 -6.22 -5.27
CA HIS A 101 6.85 -7.21 -4.19
C HIS A 101 5.49 -7.15 -3.48
N ALA A 102 4.64 -8.15 -3.68
CA ALA A 102 3.35 -8.23 -2.98
C ALA A 102 3.59 -8.66 -1.53
N ILE A 103 3.26 -7.80 -0.56
CA ILE A 103 3.60 -8.02 0.85
C ILE A 103 2.40 -8.41 1.71
N ALA A 104 1.19 -8.02 1.32
CA ALA A 104 -0.04 -8.26 2.07
C ALA A 104 -1.26 -8.15 1.15
N MET A 105 -2.39 -8.68 1.59
CA MET A 105 -3.71 -8.46 1.01
C MET A 105 -4.49 -7.46 1.88
N ASP A 106 -5.24 -6.60 1.21
CA ASP A 106 -6.10 -5.55 1.75
C ASP A 106 -7.52 -5.71 1.21
N GLY A 107 -8.49 -5.12 1.91
CA GLY A 107 -9.87 -4.97 1.45
C GLY A 107 -10.26 -3.50 1.51
N ILE A 108 -10.86 -2.99 0.44
CA ILE A 108 -11.46 -1.64 0.45
C ILE A 108 -12.76 -1.71 1.24
N CYS A 109 -12.73 -1.28 2.50
CA CYS A 109 -13.90 -1.27 3.37
C CYS A 109 -14.71 -0.01 3.12
N ILE A 110 -16.01 -0.17 2.85
CA ILE A 110 -16.96 0.94 2.94
C ILE A 110 -17.25 1.21 4.40
N ILE A 111 -17.07 2.46 4.80
CA ILE A 111 -17.32 2.92 6.17
C ILE A 111 -18.36 4.03 6.18
N VAL A 112 -19.18 4.01 7.23
CA VAL A 112 -20.17 5.05 7.55
C VAL A 112 -20.03 5.45 9.01
N HIS A 113 -20.67 6.56 9.38
CA HIS A 113 -20.76 6.94 10.78
C HIS A 113 -21.41 5.84 11.63
N PRO A 114 -20.95 5.60 12.88
CA PRO A 114 -21.48 4.52 13.74
C PRO A 114 -23.00 4.54 13.94
N SER A 115 -23.61 5.73 13.94
CA SER A 115 -25.06 5.90 14.13
C SER A 115 -25.93 5.62 12.89
N ASN A 116 -25.33 5.47 11.71
CA ASN A 116 -26.09 5.16 10.50
C ASN A 116 -26.68 3.74 10.64
N PRO A 117 -27.97 3.47 10.37
CA PRO A 117 -28.54 2.14 10.54
C PRO A 117 -28.28 1.18 9.36
N VAL A 118 -27.92 1.67 8.17
CA VAL A 118 -27.69 0.84 6.98
C VAL A 118 -26.55 -0.15 7.23
N THR A 119 -26.73 -1.44 6.94
CA THR A 119 -25.75 -2.49 7.23
C THR A 119 -25.06 -3.06 6.00
N GLU A 120 -25.62 -2.80 4.82
CA GLU A 120 -25.11 -3.33 3.56
C GLU A 120 -25.42 -2.41 2.39
N LEU A 121 -24.55 -2.47 1.38
CA LEU A 121 -24.77 -1.85 0.08
C LEU A 121 -24.30 -2.81 -1.02
N SER A 122 -24.93 -2.76 -2.18
CA SER A 122 -24.40 -3.38 -3.39
C SER A 122 -23.36 -2.48 -4.05
N LEU A 123 -22.53 -3.05 -4.93
CA LEU A 123 -21.63 -2.24 -5.78
C LEU A 123 -22.39 -1.22 -6.65
N ALA A 124 -23.61 -1.56 -7.09
CA ALA A 124 -24.46 -0.65 -7.85
C ALA A 124 -24.91 0.54 -6.99
N GLN A 125 -25.39 0.30 -5.77
CA GLN A 125 -25.76 1.38 -4.85
C GLN A 125 -24.56 2.26 -4.47
N LEU A 126 -23.37 1.67 -4.29
CA LEU A 126 -22.15 2.44 -4.07
C LEU A 126 -21.84 3.35 -5.27
N HIS A 127 -21.97 2.83 -6.49
CA HIS A 127 -21.81 3.63 -7.71
C HIS A 127 -22.84 4.76 -7.78
N ASP A 128 -24.12 4.47 -7.51
CA ASP A 128 -25.20 5.46 -7.52
C ASP A 128 -24.99 6.57 -6.49
N ILE A 129 -24.49 6.24 -5.29
CA ILE A 129 -24.14 7.24 -4.27
C ILE A 129 -23.03 8.17 -4.76
N PHE A 130 -21.95 7.61 -5.30
CA PHE A 130 -20.76 8.39 -5.67
C PHE A 130 -20.91 9.15 -7.00
N THR A 131 -21.83 8.72 -7.87
CA THR A 131 -22.27 9.48 -9.07
C THR A 131 -23.37 10.50 -8.75
N GLY A 132 -23.94 10.45 -7.54
CA GLY A 132 -25.00 11.36 -7.12
C GLY A 132 -26.40 10.98 -7.62
N ALA A 133 -26.58 9.78 -8.19
CA ALA A 133 -27.91 9.26 -8.49
C ALA A 133 -28.75 9.02 -7.21
N VAL A 134 -28.08 8.65 -6.10
CA VAL A 134 -28.68 8.54 -4.76
C VAL A 134 -28.04 9.58 -3.84
N LYS A 135 -28.86 10.44 -3.23
CA LYS A 135 -28.36 11.57 -2.41
C LYS A 135 -28.88 11.55 -0.97
N ASN A 136 -29.80 10.65 -0.62
CA ASN A 136 -30.36 10.57 0.72
C ASN A 136 -30.41 9.11 1.22
N TRP A 137 -30.08 8.93 2.50
CA TRP A 137 -30.07 7.61 3.14
C TRP A 137 -31.44 6.91 3.14
N LYS A 138 -32.55 7.64 3.08
CA LYS A 138 -33.90 7.05 3.01
C LYS A 138 -34.12 6.21 1.75
N GLU A 139 -33.41 6.50 0.66
CA GLU A 139 -33.44 5.74 -0.58
C GLU A 139 -32.78 4.37 -0.44
N LEU A 140 -32.02 4.17 0.65
CA LEU A 140 -31.24 2.98 0.96
C LEU A 140 -31.70 2.31 2.27
N GLY A 141 -32.92 2.62 2.74
CA GLY A 141 -33.48 2.08 3.98
C GLY A 141 -32.92 2.71 5.26
N GLY A 142 -32.24 3.85 5.16
CA GLY A 142 -31.75 4.66 6.29
C GLY A 142 -32.71 5.80 6.68
N PRO A 143 -32.26 6.72 7.55
CA PRO A 143 -33.03 7.90 7.94
C PRO A 143 -33.18 8.90 6.79
N ASP A 144 -34.15 9.81 6.87
CA ASP A 144 -34.21 10.97 5.98
C ASP A 144 -33.07 11.94 6.30
N MET A 145 -31.91 11.68 5.69
CA MET A 145 -30.66 12.36 5.95
C MET A 145 -29.85 12.44 4.66
N PRO A 146 -29.35 13.63 4.28
CA PRO A 146 -28.45 13.77 3.14
C PRO A 146 -27.20 12.91 3.28
N ILE A 147 -26.75 12.32 2.18
CA ILE A 147 -25.49 11.58 2.11
C ILE A 147 -24.34 12.57 1.93
N VAL A 148 -23.32 12.45 2.78
CA VAL A 148 -22.04 13.16 2.63
C VAL A 148 -21.00 12.16 2.15
N ALA A 149 -20.86 12.03 0.83
CA ALA A 149 -19.92 11.09 0.24
C ALA A 149 -18.51 11.70 0.17
N ILE A 150 -17.54 10.97 0.73
CA ILE A 150 -16.14 11.39 0.87
C ILE A 150 -15.27 10.41 0.10
N SER A 151 -14.42 10.97 -0.75
CA SER A 151 -13.47 10.25 -1.59
C SER A 151 -12.04 10.64 -1.24
N ARG A 152 -11.10 9.91 -1.84
CA ARG A 152 -9.66 10.15 -1.71
C ARG A 152 -9.17 10.94 -2.91
N ASP A 153 -8.13 11.75 -2.73
CA ASP A 153 -7.47 12.40 -3.88
C ASP A 153 -6.93 11.38 -4.91
N THR A 154 -6.66 11.85 -6.12
CA THR A 154 -6.25 11.01 -7.25
C THR A 154 -4.84 10.41 -7.09
N SER A 155 -4.04 10.90 -6.13
CA SER A 155 -2.75 10.30 -5.79
C SER A 155 -2.89 8.99 -4.99
N SER A 156 -4.08 8.75 -4.43
CA SER A 156 -4.37 7.59 -3.59
C SER A 156 -4.54 6.30 -4.39
N GLY A 157 -3.80 5.25 -4.02
CA GLY A 157 -4.08 3.90 -4.56
C GLY A 157 -5.45 3.37 -4.15
N THR A 158 -5.98 3.80 -2.99
CA THR A 158 -7.35 3.49 -2.55
C THR A 158 -8.39 4.17 -3.44
N TYR A 159 -8.15 5.39 -3.92
CA TYR A 159 -9.00 6.02 -4.93
C TYR A 159 -9.04 5.17 -6.20
N GLU A 160 -7.88 4.77 -6.72
CA GLU A 160 -7.81 3.99 -7.95
C GLU A 160 -8.48 2.60 -7.84
N SER A 161 -8.35 1.93 -6.69
CA SER A 161 -9.06 0.67 -6.47
C SER A 161 -10.57 0.87 -6.36
N PHE A 162 -11.02 1.90 -5.66
CA PHE A 162 -12.45 2.22 -5.57
C PHE A 162 -13.02 2.59 -6.95
N ASP A 163 -12.28 3.39 -7.72
CA ASP A 163 -12.64 3.72 -9.10
C ASP A 163 -12.74 2.45 -9.96
N HIS A 164 -11.79 1.52 -9.85
CA HIS A 164 -11.82 0.25 -10.58
C HIS A 164 -13.04 -0.61 -10.22
N PHE A 165 -13.30 -0.83 -8.93
CA PHE A 165 -14.35 -1.76 -8.47
C PHE A 165 -15.76 -1.17 -8.53
N VAL A 166 -15.90 0.14 -8.26
CA VAL A 166 -17.19 0.79 -8.09
C VAL A 166 -17.49 1.73 -9.25
N MET A 167 -16.65 2.74 -9.47
CA MET A 167 -16.97 3.82 -10.43
C MET A 167 -16.84 3.39 -11.89
N ARG A 168 -15.94 2.45 -12.20
CA ARG A 168 -15.63 2.00 -13.56
C ARG A 168 -15.33 3.16 -14.51
N LYS A 169 -14.54 4.16 -14.03
CA LYS A 169 -14.18 5.40 -14.74
C LYS A 169 -15.30 6.41 -14.93
N ASP A 170 -16.50 6.16 -14.41
CA ASP A 170 -17.54 7.19 -14.38
C ASP A 170 -17.16 8.34 -13.47
N LYS A 171 -17.61 9.53 -13.84
CA LYS A 171 -17.32 10.76 -13.10
C LYS A 171 -18.08 10.76 -11.77
N MET A 172 -17.37 10.96 -10.68
CA MET A 172 -17.96 11.24 -9.38
C MET A 172 -18.75 12.57 -9.38
N ASP A 173 -19.82 12.66 -8.57
CA ASP A 173 -20.62 13.89 -8.43
C ASP A 173 -19.73 15.06 -7.96
N ALA A 174 -20.10 16.28 -8.34
CA ALA A 174 -19.38 17.49 -7.95
C ALA A 174 -19.44 17.77 -6.43
N SER A 175 -20.38 17.16 -5.70
CA SER A 175 -20.53 17.32 -4.25
C SER A 175 -19.60 16.43 -3.43
N ILE A 176 -18.80 15.56 -4.06
CA ILE A 176 -17.87 14.69 -3.33
C ILE A 176 -16.80 15.51 -2.60
N GLU A 177 -16.65 15.24 -1.31
CA GLU A 177 -15.54 15.79 -0.51
C GLU A 177 -14.28 14.96 -0.73
N TYR A 178 -13.11 15.60 -0.88
CA TYR A 178 -11.83 14.91 -1.10
C TYR A 178 -10.88 15.09 0.07
N VAL A 179 -10.27 14.00 0.51
CA VAL A 179 -9.24 14.00 1.56
C VAL A 179 -8.01 13.19 1.15
N SER A 180 -6.85 13.52 1.73
CA SER A 180 -5.56 13.05 1.23
C SER A 180 -5.12 11.69 1.77
N SER A 181 -5.68 11.20 2.88
CA SER A 181 -5.19 10.01 3.57
C SER A 181 -6.30 9.12 4.14
N ASN A 182 -6.00 7.84 4.39
CA ASN A 182 -6.94 6.94 5.10
C ASN A 182 -7.30 7.51 6.50
N PRO A 183 -6.34 8.01 7.32
CA PRO A 183 -6.67 8.67 8.58
C PRO A 183 -7.62 9.87 8.44
N GLN A 184 -7.43 10.72 7.42
CA GLN A 184 -8.32 11.87 7.21
C GLN A 184 -9.73 11.43 6.81
N LEU A 185 -9.87 10.41 5.94
CA LEU A 185 -11.17 9.89 5.54
C LEU A 185 -11.89 9.24 6.73
N HIS A 186 -11.19 8.39 7.48
CA HIS A 186 -11.72 7.77 8.70
C HIS A 186 -12.23 8.82 9.69
N SER A 187 -11.40 9.82 10.00
CA SER A 187 -11.76 10.91 10.92
C SER A 187 -12.97 11.71 10.43
N ARG A 188 -13.06 11.99 9.13
CA ARG A 188 -14.20 12.70 8.54
C ARG A 188 -15.49 11.89 8.65
N VAL A 189 -15.45 10.58 8.38
CA VAL A 189 -16.62 9.69 8.53
C VAL A 189 -17.03 9.57 9.99
N LYS A 190 -16.08 9.39 10.90
CA LYS A 190 -16.29 9.33 12.36
C LYS A 190 -17.03 10.55 12.92
N THR A 191 -16.81 11.73 12.35
CA THR A 191 -17.34 13.01 12.88
C THR A 191 -18.59 13.50 12.16
N THR A 192 -19.12 12.74 11.19
CA THR A 192 -20.17 13.23 10.28
C THR A 192 -21.29 12.20 10.13
N ALA A 193 -22.44 12.43 10.77
CA ALA A 193 -23.53 11.44 10.86
C ALA A 193 -24.02 10.88 9.50
N GLY A 194 -24.10 11.72 8.48
CA GLY A 194 -24.54 11.34 7.13
C GLY A 194 -23.42 10.81 6.22
N ALA A 195 -22.19 10.65 6.72
CA ALA A 195 -21.05 10.35 5.89
C ALA A 195 -20.94 8.89 5.45
N ILE A 196 -20.43 8.72 4.23
CA ILE A 196 -19.94 7.48 3.66
C ILE A 196 -18.58 7.73 3.02
N GLY A 197 -17.67 6.78 3.17
CA GLY A 197 -16.41 6.78 2.45
C GLY A 197 -15.79 5.38 2.46
N TYR A 198 -14.52 5.29 2.06
CA TYR A 198 -13.84 4.01 1.92
C TYR A 198 -12.37 4.07 2.36
N VAL A 199 -11.93 3.03 3.08
CA VAL A 199 -10.56 2.91 3.62
C VAL A 199 -10.01 1.50 3.39
N GLY A 200 -8.69 1.32 3.51
CA GLY A 200 -8.12 -0.03 3.63
C GLY A 200 -8.53 -0.71 4.94
N VAL A 201 -8.57 -2.04 4.97
CA VAL A 201 -9.09 -2.83 6.10
C VAL A 201 -8.35 -2.56 7.42
N GLY A 202 -7.05 -2.24 7.36
CA GLY A 202 -6.27 -1.85 8.54
C GLY A 202 -6.70 -0.53 9.21
N PHE A 203 -7.62 0.22 8.60
CA PHE A 203 -8.21 1.44 9.17
C PHE A 203 -9.68 1.23 9.59
N LEU A 204 -10.20 0.01 9.50
CA LEU A 204 -11.52 -0.31 10.05
C LEU A 204 -11.38 -0.64 11.54
N ASP A 205 -12.00 0.17 12.38
CA ASP A 205 -12.03 0.01 13.84
C ASP A 205 -13.45 0.26 14.39
N ALA A 206 -13.58 0.34 15.71
CA ALA A 206 -14.87 0.54 16.38
C ALA A 206 -15.39 2.00 16.32
N GLU A 207 -14.58 2.97 15.86
CA GLU A 207 -14.97 4.38 15.81
C GLU A 207 -15.77 4.73 14.54
N VAL A 208 -15.77 3.83 13.56
CA VAL A 208 -16.59 3.90 12.34
C VAL A 208 -17.31 2.56 12.15
N LYS A 209 -18.35 2.53 11.33
CA LYS A 209 -19.05 1.28 11.02
C LYS A 209 -18.72 0.82 9.61
N GLY A 210 -18.15 -0.37 9.48
CA GLY A 210 -17.97 -1.05 8.20
C GLY A 210 -19.28 -1.64 7.68
N LEU A 211 -19.51 -1.53 6.37
CA LEU A 211 -20.68 -2.12 5.70
C LEU A 211 -20.35 -3.43 5.00
N LYS A 212 -21.33 -4.33 4.92
CA LYS A 212 -21.30 -5.44 3.95
C LYS A 212 -21.35 -4.88 2.53
N VAL A 213 -20.61 -5.50 1.63
CA VAL A 213 -20.69 -5.22 0.20
C VAL A 213 -21.10 -6.48 -0.53
N ASN A 214 -22.22 -6.44 -1.26
CA ASN A 214 -22.85 -7.61 -1.86
C ASN A 214 -23.03 -8.76 -0.82
N ASN A 215 -23.53 -8.42 0.36
CA ASN A 215 -23.74 -9.33 1.50
C ASN A 215 -22.45 -9.96 2.09
N VAL A 216 -21.25 -9.49 1.73
CA VAL A 216 -19.98 -9.96 2.29
C VAL A 216 -19.37 -8.89 3.20
N MET A 217 -19.08 -9.24 4.45
CA MET A 217 -18.34 -8.35 5.36
C MET A 217 -16.86 -8.29 4.96
N PRO A 218 -16.22 -7.10 5.00
CA PRO A 218 -14.77 -7.02 4.92
C PRO A 218 -14.15 -7.61 6.19
N SER A 219 -13.41 -8.71 6.07
CA SER A 219 -12.67 -9.32 7.16
C SER A 219 -11.42 -10.01 6.65
N LYS A 220 -10.48 -10.31 7.55
CA LYS A 220 -9.29 -11.09 7.19
C LYS A 220 -9.66 -12.40 6.49
N GLN A 221 -10.72 -13.07 6.94
CA GLN A 221 -11.17 -14.33 6.37
C GLN A 221 -11.73 -14.17 4.95
N THR A 222 -12.60 -13.18 4.73
CA THR A 222 -13.26 -12.96 3.43
C THR A 222 -12.30 -12.37 2.39
N ILE A 223 -11.30 -11.63 2.83
CA ILE A 223 -10.19 -11.16 1.99
C ILE A 223 -9.27 -12.34 1.63
N ALA A 224 -8.84 -13.14 2.62
CA ALA A 224 -7.92 -14.25 2.41
C ALA A 224 -8.48 -15.34 1.47
N ASN A 225 -9.79 -15.61 1.53
CA ASN A 225 -10.42 -16.61 0.68
C ASN A 225 -10.98 -16.03 -0.64
N GLY A 226 -10.79 -14.74 -0.90
CA GLY A 226 -11.22 -14.07 -2.14
C GLY A 226 -12.73 -13.82 -2.28
N THR A 227 -13.52 -14.05 -1.23
CA THR A 227 -14.98 -13.81 -1.28
C THR A 227 -15.36 -12.33 -1.15
N TYR A 228 -14.52 -11.50 -0.52
CA TYR A 228 -14.76 -10.07 -0.43
C TYR A 228 -14.48 -9.38 -1.79
N PRO A 229 -15.46 -8.66 -2.37
CA PRO A 229 -15.42 -8.26 -3.79
C PRO A 229 -14.40 -7.16 -4.12
N MET A 230 -13.89 -6.44 -3.11
CA MET A 230 -12.96 -5.32 -3.32
C MET A 230 -11.63 -5.57 -2.61
N SER A 231 -11.13 -6.80 -2.75
CA SER A 231 -9.82 -7.22 -2.23
C SER A 231 -8.71 -6.85 -3.21
N ARG A 232 -7.53 -6.52 -2.70
CA ARG A 232 -6.37 -6.14 -3.53
C ARG A 232 -5.05 -6.48 -2.84
N PRO A 233 -3.98 -6.73 -3.61
CA PRO A 233 -2.63 -6.79 -3.07
C PRO A 233 -2.09 -5.41 -2.69
N LEU A 234 -1.22 -5.40 -1.68
CA LEU A 234 -0.38 -4.28 -1.28
C LEU A 234 1.06 -4.59 -1.68
N PHE A 235 1.78 -3.57 -2.16
CA PHE A 235 3.09 -3.73 -2.76
C PHE A 235 4.14 -2.82 -2.15
N LEU A 236 5.37 -3.32 -2.15
CA LEU A 236 6.58 -2.52 -2.22
C LEU A 236 7.11 -2.59 -3.65
N PHE A 237 7.55 -1.47 -4.20
CA PHE A 237 8.20 -1.39 -5.52
C PHE A 237 9.64 -0.91 -5.36
N THR A 238 10.55 -1.54 -6.09
CA THR A 238 11.99 -1.20 -6.09
C THR A 238 12.50 -1.00 -7.51
N ASN A 239 13.64 -0.32 -7.66
CA ASN A 239 14.37 -0.30 -8.92
C ASN A 239 15.19 -1.59 -9.08
N GLY A 240 14.73 -2.50 -9.92
CA GLY A 240 15.25 -3.85 -10.04
C GLY A 240 14.99 -4.69 -8.80
N TYR A 241 15.47 -5.93 -8.82
CA TYR A 241 15.50 -6.75 -7.62
C TYR A 241 16.62 -6.25 -6.69
N PRO A 242 16.32 -5.96 -5.40
CA PRO A 242 17.35 -5.59 -4.46
C PRO A 242 18.42 -6.68 -4.35
N VAL A 243 19.69 -6.28 -4.31
CA VAL A 243 20.81 -7.24 -4.20
C VAL A 243 20.71 -8.00 -2.88
N LEU A 244 20.85 -9.32 -2.93
CA LEU A 244 20.76 -10.20 -1.75
C LEU A 244 21.67 -9.70 -0.61
N GLY A 245 21.07 -9.49 0.56
CA GLY A 245 21.77 -9.05 1.77
C GLY A 245 21.84 -7.54 1.98
N THR A 246 21.47 -6.72 0.99
CA THR A 246 21.29 -5.27 1.17
C THR A 246 20.18 -4.94 2.15
N MET A 247 20.14 -3.71 2.69
CA MET A 247 19.08 -3.31 3.61
C MET A 247 17.75 -3.23 2.86
N SER A 248 17.76 -2.72 1.62
CA SER A 248 16.61 -2.73 0.71
C SER A 248 16.06 -4.15 0.52
N HIS A 249 16.93 -5.14 0.25
CA HIS A 249 16.52 -6.54 0.13
C HIS A 249 15.89 -7.05 1.41
N LYS A 250 16.60 -6.94 2.53
CA LYS A 250 16.16 -7.47 3.82
C LYS A 250 14.84 -6.83 4.26
N PHE A 251 14.61 -5.55 3.99
CA PHE A 251 13.35 -4.87 4.27
C PHE A 251 12.23 -5.38 3.36
N CYS A 252 12.49 -5.50 2.05
CA CYS A 252 11.49 -5.96 1.08
C CYS A 252 11.04 -7.41 1.31
N VAL A 253 11.89 -8.27 1.86
CA VAL A 253 11.54 -9.67 2.18
C VAL A 253 11.09 -9.87 3.63
N PHE A 254 11.03 -8.82 4.45
CA PHE A 254 10.71 -8.96 5.87
C PHE A 254 9.30 -9.53 6.10
N TYR A 255 8.37 -9.27 5.18
CA TYR A 255 7.01 -9.86 5.20
C TYR A 255 7.01 -11.40 5.13
N LEU A 256 8.09 -12.01 4.62
CA LEU A 256 8.25 -13.46 4.61
C LEU A 256 8.74 -14.01 5.96
N SER A 257 9.09 -13.19 6.94
CA SER A 257 9.43 -13.69 8.28
C SER A 257 8.17 -13.88 9.12
N GLU A 258 8.21 -14.78 10.11
CA GLU A 258 7.16 -14.91 11.13
C GLU A 258 6.81 -13.56 11.75
N LYS A 259 7.84 -12.79 12.16
CA LYS A 259 7.64 -11.47 12.74
C LYS A 259 6.96 -10.47 11.79
N GLY A 260 7.32 -10.50 10.51
CA GLY A 260 6.71 -9.66 9.49
C GLY A 260 5.23 -10.00 9.29
N GLN A 261 4.87 -11.28 9.30
CA GLN A 261 3.48 -11.73 9.19
C GLN A 261 2.66 -11.33 10.42
N GLU A 262 3.20 -11.53 11.63
CA GLU A 262 2.58 -11.03 12.87
C GLU A 262 2.27 -9.54 12.80
N ILE A 263 3.22 -8.73 12.30
CA ILE A 263 3.04 -7.29 12.15
C ILE A 263 1.93 -6.99 11.14
N ILE A 264 1.91 -7.64 9.98
CA ILE A 264 0.87 -7.46 8.96
C ILE A 264 -0.51 -7.75 9.55
N GLU A 265 -0.65 -8.86 10.28
CA GLU A 265 -1.89 -9.22 10.95
C GLU A 265 -2.26 -8.23 12.05
N ALA A 266 -1.30 -7.80 12.87
CA ALA A 266 -1.52 -6.83 13.95
C ALA A 266 -1.95 -5.46 13.42
N LYS A 267 -1.54 -5.10 12.20
CA LYS A 267 -2.01 -3.90 11.49
C LYS A 267 -3.34 -4.10 10.75
N GLY A 268 -3.98 -5.25 10.92
CA GLY A 268 -5.32 -5.54 10.40
C GLY A 268 -5.36 -6.10 8.97
N PHE A 269 -4.20 -6.24 8.32
CA PHE A 269 -4.10 -6.77 6.96
C PHE A 269 -3.96 -8.30 6.95
N VAL A 270 -3.89 -8.88 5.76
CA VAL A 270 -3.81 -10.32 5.53
C VAL A 270 -2.44 -10.68 4.94
N PRO A 271 -1.62 -11.52 5.59
CA PRO A 271 -0.36 -12.01 5.02
C PRO A 271 -0.57 -12.77 3.70
N VAL A 272 0.38 -12.65 2.77
CA VAL A 272 0.34 -13.36 1.47
C VAL A 272 0.83 -14.82 1.54
N THR A 273 1.39 -15.22 2.68
CA THR A 273 1.91 -16.56 2.95
C THR A 273 1.43 -17.04 4.32
N LYS A 274 1.35 -18.36 4.53
CA LYS A 274 1.11 -18.98 5.84
C LYS A 274 2.29 -19.87 6.19
N TYR A 275 2.76 -19.80 7.44
CA TYR A 275 3.67 -20.78 8.03
C TYR A 275 2.89 -21.84 8.81
#